data_AF-A0A8H6S822-F1
#
_entry.id   AF-A0A8H6S822-F1
#
_cell.length_a   1.000
_cell.length_b   1.000
_cell.length_c   1.000
_cell.angle_alpha   90.00
_cell.angle_beta   90.00
_cell.angle_gamma   90.00
#
_symmetry.space_group_name_H-M   'P 1'
#
loop_
_entity.id
_entity.type
_entity.pdbx_description
1 polymer ?
#
loop_
_entity_poly.entity_id
_entity_poly.type
_entity_poly.pdbx_seq_one_letter_code
_entity_poly.pdbx_strand_id
1 'polypeptide(L)'
;MEPPIRLFALIIGVDKYESGAVWNLESCADDAHRMRQWLRNDLKVPKDHICMLLDKHATKDNIEKAFLRHLVNNVAIQHGDAIIIYFAGHGSTVAAPEGWFYPGSRGGTAEVLCSYDFGQRNVVGLSDRSLQSMIEELSKVKGDNIAVILDSCFAPVQSPTNVRARSQTRWTPSGKLTAKDLVTGLWEGAQKKPYPRGVGFYNAKSAAYTLLSACSKGEKAMESKDGGKFTSAFLETVRETPLHSASYSSLLQHILAKIKEYQRPFFSGATKRPLFNAVPFRPDEKYFQIDAVHDPKMLRIELGSIHGVVAGTKFSVHAHNYSACNPAIAHVSVTDVHPTWSFGYTTRSVPSGSWAQIRRWNNQGLFRSRSKRSLYTLLRPPREMFSIFFRAKA
;
A
#
# COMPACT_ATOMS: atom_id res chain seq x y z
N MET A 1 1.95 -13.77 19.50
CA MET A 1 1.75 -12.45 18.88
C MET A 1 1.82 -12.65 17.38
N GLU A 2 0.83 -12.20 16.61
CA GLU A 2 0.91 -12.27 15.14
C GLU A 2 2.11 -11.45 14.65
N PRO A 3 2.88 -11.94 13.66
CA PRO A 3 4.04 -11.22 13.16
C PRO A 3 3.58 -9.93 12.47
N PRO A 4 4.25 -8.79 12.70
CA PRO A 4 3.78 -7.49 12.24
C PRO A 4 3.69 -7.43 10.71
N ILE A 5 2.68 -6.73 10.20
CA ILE A 5 2.53 -6.41 8.78
C ILE A 5 3.72 -5.55 8.35
N ARG A 6 4.46 -6.01 7.33
CA ARG A 6 5.71 -5.41 6.83
C ARG A 6 5.45 -4.49 5.63
N LEU A 7 4.55 -3.53 5.82
CA LEU A 7 4.16 -2.53 4.84
C LEU A 7 4.19 -1.14 5.50
N PHE A 8 4.83 -0.19 4.83
CA PHE A 8 4.97 1.20 5.27
C PHE A 8 4.48 2.15 4.17
N ALA A 9 3.97 3.31 4.56
CA ALA A 9 3.44 4.28 3.61
C ALA A 9 3.77 5.73 3.98
N LEU A 10 4.11 6.52 2.95
CA LEU A 10 4.06 7.98 2.97
C LEU A 10 2.93 8.42 2.03
N ILE A 11 1.91 9.09 2.58
CA ILE A 11 0.69 9.48 1.85
C ILE A 11 0.57 11.00 1.87
N ILE A 12 0.50 11.61 0.69
CA ILE A 12 0.48 13.05 0.51
C ILE A 12 -0.79 13.42 -0.26
N GLY A 13 -1.56 14.37 0.27
CA GLY A 13 -2.78 14.89 -0.37
C GLY A 13 -2.82 16.42 -0.28
N VAL A 14 -2.92 17.10 -1.42
CA VAL A 14 -2.88 18.57 -1.48
C VAL A 14 -4.09 19.10 -2.25
N ASP A 15 -5.08 19.57 -1.51
CA ASP A 15 -6.23 20.29 -2.07
C ASP A 15 -6.01 21.78 -2.08
N LYS A 16 -5.45 22.29 -0.99
CA LYS A 16 -5.24 23.72 -0.80
C LYS A 16 -3.81 24.08 -1.12
N TYR A 17 -3.62 25.19 -1.82
CA TYR A 17 -2.31 25.74 -2.13
C TYR A 17 -2.16 27.12 -1.50
N GLU A 18 -0.97 27.42 -1.01
CA GLU A 18 -0.67 28.72 -0.40
C GLU A 18 -0.65 29.84 -1.45
N SER A 19 -0.24 29.53 -2.68
CA SER A 19 -0.24 30.48 -3.79
C SER A 19 -1.63 30.71 -4.33
N GLY A 20 -2.12 31.96 -4.27
CA GLY A 20 -3.38 32.35 -4.92
C GLY A 20 -3.37 32.25 -6.45
N ALA A 21 -2.22 32.00 -7.07
CA ALA A 21 -2.11 31.72 -8.51
C ALA A 21 -2.43 30.26 -8.87
N VAL A 22 -2.44 29.37 -7.87
CA VAL A 22 -2.81 27.96 -8.00
C VAL A 22 -4.24 27.81 -7.50
N TRP A 23 -5.12 27.26 -8.31
CA TRP A 23 -6.48 26.99 -7.84
C TRP A 23 -6.49 25.78 -6.91
N ASN A 24 -7.45 25.74 -6.00
CA ASN A 24 -7.61 24.60 -5.11
C ASN A 24 -8.34 23.46 -5.82
N LEU A 25 -8.05 22.25 -5.35
CA LEU A 25 -8.78 21.01 -5.62
C LEU A 25 -9.72 20.73 -4.44
N GLU A 26 -10.57 19.71 -4.59
CA GLU A 26 -11.63 19.40 -3.61
C GLU A 26 -11.52 18.01 -2.99
N SER A 27 -10.63 17.12 -3.45
CA SER A 27 -10.71 15.69 -3.11
C SER A 27 -9.40 14.96 -2.82
N CYS A 28 -8.24 15.59 -2.98
CA CYS A 28 -6.93 14.99 -2.79
C CYS A 28 -6.64 14.63 -1.33
N ALA A 29 -7.07 15.46 -0.37
CA ALA A 29 -6.91 15.17 1.05
C ALA A 29 -7.82 14.00 1.48
N ASP A 30 -9.05 13.96 0.96
CA ASP A 30 -9.99 12.86 1.19
C ASP A 30 -9.52 11.55 0.56
N ASP A 31 -8.96 11.61 -0.65
CA ASP A 31 -8.30 10.48 -1.31
C ASP A 31 -7.13 9.93 -0.47
N ALA A 32 -6.28 10.80 0.07
CA ALA A 32 -5.21 10.41 0.99
C ALA A 32 -5.77 9.74 2.26
N HIS A 33 -6.87 10.24 2.81
CA HIS A 33 -7.56 9.60 3.94
C HIS A 33 -8.10 8.22 3.58
N ARG A 34 -8.71 8.05 2.41
CA ARG A 34 -9.23 6.76 1.94
C ARG A 34 -8.11 5.75 1.69
N MET A 35 -6.97 6.17 1.14
CA MET A 35 -5.78 5.34 1.02
C MET A 35 -5.30 4.85 2.39
N ARG A 36 -5.20 5.73 3.38
CA ARG A 36 -4.89 5.33 4.77
C ARG A 36 -5.93 4.35 5.32
N GLN A 37 -7.22 4.59 5.10
CA GLN A 37 -8.28 3.71 5.57
C GLN A 37 -8.16 2.31 4.97
N TRP A 38 -7.92 2.20 3.67
CA TRP A 38 -7.66 0.91 3.02
C TRP A 38 -6.46 0.19 3.64
N LEU A 39 -5.32 0.88 3.79
CA LEU A 39 -4.14 0.29 4.42
C LEU A 39 -4.41 -0.21 5.85
N ARG A 40 -5.09 0.58 6.67
CA ARG A 40 -5.35 0.24 8.07
C ARG A 40 -6.45 -0.80 8.26
N ASN A 41 -7.54 -0.65 7.53
CA ASN A 41 -8.75 -1.44 7.75
C ASN A 41 -8.70 -2.75 6.97
N ASP A 42 -8.16 -2.72 5.76
CA ASP A 42 -8.25 -3.83 4.83
C ASP A 42 -6.95 -4.64 4.83
N LEU A 43 -5.79 -3.95 4.88
CA LEU A 43 -4.46 -4.59 4.97
C LEU A 43 -3.88 -4.67 6.38
N LYS A 44 -4.60 -4.15 7.40
CA LYS A 44 -4.19 -4.18 8.81
C LYS A 44 -2.81 -3.54 9.08
N VAL A 45 -2.40 -2.58 8.26
CA VAL A 45 -1.15 -1.83 8.44
C VAL A 45 -1.20 -1.03 9.75
N PRO A 46 -0.19 -1.17 10.63
CA PRO A 46 -0.10 -0.40 11.87
C PRO A 46 -0.12 1.11 11.62
N LYS A 47 -0.72 1.87 12.54
CA LYS A 47 -0.81 3.34 12.43
C LYS A 47 0.58 3.97 12.26
N ASP A 48 1.56 3.50 13.02
CA ASP A 48 2.91 4.08 13.04
C ASP A 48 3.73 3.73 11.79
N HIS A 49 3.23 2.83 10.93
CA HIS A 49 3.82 2.56 9.62
C HIS A 49 3.35 3.55 8.55
N ILE A 50 2.35 4.40 8.83
CA ILE A 50 1.75 5.32 7.87
C ILE A 50 2.01 6.77 8.30
N CYS A 51 2.77 7.50 7.49
CA CYS A 51 2.92 8.94 7.60
C CYS A 51 2.00 9.64 6.60
N MET A 52 1.28 10.67 7.04
CA MET A 52 0.41 11.47 6.19
C MET A 52 0.80 12.95 6.23
N LEU A 53 0.84 13.60 5.07
CA LEU A 53 0.99 15.04 4.94
C LEU A 53 -0.17 15.59 4.09
N LEU A 54 -0.92 16.53 4.66
CA LEU A 54 -2.13 17.07 4.05
C LEU A 54 -2.07 18.60 3.99
N ASP A 55 -2.49 19.17 2.87
CA ASP A 55 -2.59 20.62 2.65
C ASP A 55 -1.36 21.37 3.19
N LYS A 56 -1.56 22.31 4.14
CA LYS A 56 -0.50 23.13 4.76
C LYS A 56 0.69 22.37 5.34
N HIS A 57 0.53 21.07 5.62
CA HIS A 57 1.60 20.22 6.11
C HIS A 57 2.41 19.57 4.97
N ALA A 58 1.87 19.52 3.76
CA ALA A 58 2.50 18.98 2.56
C ALA A 58 3.33 20.04 1.80
N THR A 59 4.09 20.87 2.54
CA THR A 59 5.14 21.72 1.97
C THR A 59 6.28 20.86 1.41
N LYS A 60 7.04 21.36 0.43
CA LYS A 60 8.19 20.63 -0.14
C LYS A 60 9.15 20.12 0.94
N ASP A 61 9.56 21.01 1.85
CA ASP A 61 10.49 20.70 2.94
C ASP A 61 9.95 19.61 3.89
N ASN A 62 8.68 19.68 4.30
CA ASN A 62 8.07 18.63 5.12
C ASN A 62 7.97 17.28 4.39
N ILE A 63 7.71 17.27 3.08
CA ILE A 63 7.69 16.03 2.31
C ILE A 63 9.08 15.38 2.28
N GLU A 64 10.11 16.17 2.00
CA GLU A 64 11.51 15.71 2.00
C GLU A 64 11.96 15.20 3.38
N LYS A 65 11.65 15.94 4.44
CA LYS A 65 11.93 15.54 5.83
C LYS A 65 11.18 14.28 6.22
N ALA A 66 9.91 14.16 5.84
CA ALA A 66 9.11 12.97 6.11
C ALA A 66 9.66 11.76 5.33
N PHE A 67 10.06 11.93 4.08
CA PHE A 67 10.72 10.89 3.29
C PHE A 67 11.97 10.35 3.99
N LEU A 68 12.88 11.25 4.40
CA LEU A 68 14.08 10.86 5.13
C LEU A 68 13.77 10.18 6.46
N ARG A 69 12.97 10.82 7.32
CA ARG A 69 12.70 10.33 8.67
C ARG A 69 11.87 9.05 8.69
N HIS A 70 10.81 8.99 7.88
CA HIS A 70 9.80 7.92 7.93
C HIS A 70 10.17 6.72 7.07
N LEU A 71 10.91 6.91 5.97
CA LEU A 71 11.24 5.84 5.03
C LEU A 71 12.73 5.48 5.08
N VAL A 72 13.63 6.43 4.84
CA VAL A 72 15.07 6.13 4.71
C VAL A 72 15.69 5.74 6.05
N ASN A 73 15.56 6.61 7.07
CA ASN A 73 16.20 6.47 8.37
C ASN A 73 15.37 5.66 9.38
N ASN A 74 14.22 5.13 8.96
CA ASN A 74 13.36 4.36 9.83
C ASN A 74 13.92 2.95 10.02
N VAL A 75 14.38 2.65 11.24
CA VAL A 75 14.98 1.36 11.62
C VAL A 75 13.97 0.22 11.68
N ALA A 76 12.67 0.52 11.74
CA ALA A 76 11.63 -0.51 11.71
C ALA A 76 11.48 -1.15 10.32
N ILE A 77 11.89 -0.43 9.25
CA ILE A 77 11.83 -0.89 7.87
C ILE A 77 13.09 -1.71 7.56
N GLN A 78 12.90 -2.98 7.26
CA GLN A 78 13.95 -3.90 6.84
C GLN A 78 14.05 -3.94 5.31
N HIS A 79 15.19 -4.40 4.82
CA HIS A 79 15.38 -4.59 3.39
C HIS A 79 14.37 -5.62 2.83
N GLY A 80 13.62 -5.23 1.79
CA GLY A 80 12.58 -6.04 1.15
C GLY A 80 11.16 -5.80 1.67
N ASP A 81 10.99 -5.05 2.77
CA ASP A 81 9.67 -4.61 3.23
C ASP A 81 8.97 -3.79 2.14
N ALA A 82 7.64 -3.86 2.12
CA ALA A 82 6.85 -3.11 1.15
C ALA A 82 6.74 -1.63 1.54
N ILE A 83 6.93 -0.74 0.58
CA ILE A 83 6.81 0.71 0.77
C ILE A 83 5.84 1.29 -0.26
N ILE A 84 4.90 2.11 0.18
CA ILE A 84 4.00 2.89 -0.67
C ILE A 84 4.33 4.37 -0.52
N ILE A 85 4.51 5.06 -1.64
CA ILE A 85 4.54 6.52 -1.72
C ILE A 85 3.34 6.93 -2.54
N TYR A 86 2.36 7.58 -1.91
CA TYR A 86 1.15 8.04 -2.54
C TYR A 86 1.13 9.57 -2.61
N PHE A 87 0.77 10.12 -3.76
CA PHE A 87 0.55 11.55 -3.95
C PHE A 87 -0.74 11.80 -4.72
N ALA A 88 -1.61 12.66 -4.18
CA ALA A 88 -2.73 13.27 -4.88
C ALA A 88 -2.63 14.80 -4.80
N GLY A 89 -2.74 15.46 -5.95
CA GLY A 89 -2.63 16.91 -6.05
C GLY A 89 -2.25 17.35 -7.46
N HIS A 90 -1.98 18.64 -7.64
CA HIS A 90 -1.57 19.20 -8.91
C HIS A 90 -0.21 18.69 -9.36
N GLY A 91 -0.12 18.36 -10.64
CA GLY A 91 1.14 18.28 -11.36
C GLY A 91 1.37 19.56 -12.16
N SER A 92 2.61 19.84 -12.52
CA SER A 92 2.96 20.94 -13.40
C SER A 92 4.16 20.58 -14.28
N THR A 93 4.51 21.50 -15.18
CA THR A 93 5.77 21.44 -15.94
C THR A 93 6.53 22.75 -15.80
N VAL A 94 7.83 22.65 -15.50
CA VAL A 94 8.73 23.79 -15.36
C VAL A 94 9.82 23.70 -16.43
N ALA A 95 10.25 24.85 -16.96
CA ALA A 95 11.33 24.90 -17.94
C ALA A 95 12.60 24.22 -17.39
N ALA A 96 13.17 23.33 -18.19
CA ALA A 96 14.42 22.66 -17.88
C ALA A 96 15.63 23.57 -18.20
N PRO A 97 16.71 23.54 -17.40
CA PRO A 97 17.97 24.17 -17.77
C PRO A 97 18.58 23.52 -19.02
N GLU A 98 19.48 24.23 -19.69
CA GLU A 98 20.27 23.66 -20.79
C GLU A 98 21.14 22.49 -20.29
N GLY A 99 21.37 21.50 -21.16
CA GLY A 99 22.17 20.30 -20.84
C GLY A 99 21.43 19.23 -20.03
N TRP A 100 20.17 19.44 -19.65
CA TRP A 100 19.40 18.43 -18.93
C TRP A 100 18.93 17.26 -19.80
N PHE A 101 18.86 17.42 -21.11
CA PHE A 101 18.47 16.35 -22.02
C PHE A 101 19.63 15.98 -22.93
N TYR A 102 19.58 14.77 -23.51
CA TYR A 102 20.65 14.32 -24.40
C TYR A 102 20.94 15.33 -25.53
N PRO A 103 22.22 15.46 -25.95
CA PRO A 103 22.64 16.38 -27.00
C PRO A 103 21.73 16.29 -28.25
N GLY A 104 21.40 17.44 -28.82
CA GLY A 104 20.43 17.56 -29.92
C GLY A 104 19.00 17.88 -29.49
N SER A 105 18.67 17.77 -28.21
CA SER A 105 17.40 18.24 -27.65
C SER A 105 17.49 19.72 -27.26
N ARG A 106 16.99 20.64 -28.08
CA ARG A 106 16.86 22.06 -27.67
C ARG A 106 15.59 22.26 -26.83
N GLY A 107 15.76 22.85 -25.65
CA GLY A 107 14.70 23.15 -24.70
C GLY A 107 14.02 21.91 -24.11
N GLY A 108 13.02 22.13 -23.26
CA GLY A 108 12.20 21.09 -22.66
C GLY A 108 11.70 21.50 -21.28
N THR A 109 10.92 20.62 -20.68
CA THR A 109 10.35 20.82 -19.35
C THR A 109 10.58 19.59 -18.50
N ALA A 110 10.71 19.78 -17.19
CA ALA A 110 10.53 18.70 -16.23
C ALA A 110 9.14 18.75 -15.64
N GLU A 111 8.65 17.57 -15.30
CA GLU A 111 7.41 17.38 -14.58
C GLU A 111 7.66 17.56 -13.08
N VAL A 112 6.72 18.20 -12.40
CA VAL A 112 6.80 18.44 -10.95
C VAL A 112 5.48 18.09 -10.29
N LEU A 113 5.54 17.49 -9.10
CA LEU A 113 4.42 17.36 -8.17
C LEU A 113 4.35 18.65 -7.33
N CYS A 114 3.19 19.31 -7.32
CA CYS A 114 3.02 20.58 -6.63
C CYS A 114 2.77 20.34 -5.15
N SER A 115 3.71 20.75 -4.30
CA SER A 115 3.50 20.82 -2.85
C SER A 115 2.57 21.99 -2.49
N TYR A 116 2.14 22.07 -1.23
CA TYR A 116 1.30 23.16 -0.71
C TYR A 116 1.85 24.56 -1.03
N ASP A 117 3.15 24.72 -0.89
CA ASP A 117 3.92 25.94 -1.12
C ASP A 117 4.35 26.13 -2.59
N PHE A 118 3.83 25.34 -3.53
CA PHE A 118 4.17 25.47 -4.95
C PHE A 118 3.90 26.88 -5.48
N GLY A 119 4.90 27.47 -6.14
CA GLY A 119 4.88 28.83 -6.67
C GLY A 119 5.03 29.92 -5.60
N GLN A 120 4.98 29.60 -4.31
CA GLN A 120 5.32 30.56 -3.25
C GLN A 120 6.82 30.72 -3.13
N ARG A 121 7.30 31.96 -3.13
CA ARG A 121 8.74 32.29 -3.01
C ARG A 121 9.62 31.42 -3.92
N ASN A 122 9.13 31.14 -5.14
CA ASN A 122 9.78 30.31 -6.16
C ASN A 122 9.96 28.82 -5.81
N VAL A 123 9.18 28.25 -4.88
CA VAL A 123 9.20 26.81 -4.62
C VAL A 123 8.60 26.03 -5.80
N VAL A 124 9.35 25.07 -6.34
CA VAL A 124 8.99 24.27 -7.53
C VAL A 124 8.27 22.95 -7.23
N GLY A 125 8.09 22.60 -5.96
CA GLY A 125 7.59 21.28 -5.56
C GLY A 125 8.64 20.17 -5.77
N LEU A 126 8.20 18.94 -6.04
CA LEU A 126 9.06 17.79 -6.26
C LEU A 126 9.18 17.45 -7.75
N SER A 127 10.34 17.66 -8.34
CA SER A 127 10.59 17.27 -9.74
C SER A 127 10.72 15.76 -9.93
N ASP A 128 10.45 15.30 -11.15
CA ASP A 128 10.73 13.95 -11.64
C ASP A 128 12.11 13.44 -11.20
N ARG A 129 13.15 14.25 -11.39
CA ARG A 129 14.53 13.95 -11.02
C ARG A 129 14.75 13.88 -9.51
N SER A 130 14.14 14.80 -8.76
CA SER A 130 14.26 14.81 -7.31
C SER A 130 13.63 13.55 -6.72
N LEU A 131 12.39 13.25 -7.13
CA LEU A 131 11.69 12.05 -6.66
C LEU A 131 12.41 10.77 -7.10
N GLN A 132 12.91 10.70 -8.34
CA GLN A 132 13.69 9.57 -8.81
C GLN A 132 14.94 9.35 -7.94
N SER A 133 15.72 10.40 -7.65
CA SER A 133 16.90 10.29 -6.80
C SER A 133 16.57 9.86 -5.38
N MET A 134 15.53 10.46 -4.79
CA MET A 134 15.04 10.09 -3.47
C MET A 134 14.72 8.59 -3.42
N ILE A 135 13.97 8.08 -4.40
CA ILE A 135 13.60 6.66 -4.45
C ILE A 135 14.80 5.74 -4.74
N GLU A 136 15.74 6.16 -5.59
CA GLU A 136 17.00 5.42 -5.83
C GLU A 136 17.86 5.31 -4.56
N GLU A 137 17.90 6.35 -3.73
CA GLU A 137 18.55 6.30 -2.41
C GLU A 137 17.80 5.36 -1.47
N LEU A 138 16.47 5.45 -1.42
CA LEU A 138 15.64 4.57 -0.61
C LEU A 138 15.78 3.10 -1.03
N SER A 139 15.82 2.80 -2.33
CA SER A 139 15.89 1.43 -2.83
C SER A 139 17.24 0.76 -2.53
N LYS A 140 18.33 1.53 -2.50
CA LYS A 140 19.64 1.03 -2.05
C LYS A 140 19.64 0.60 -0.59
N VAL A 141 18.85 1.28 0.26
CA VAL A 141 18.82 1.02 1.70
C VAL A 141 17.76 -0.01 2.09
N LYS A 142 16.58 0.03 1.45
CA LYS A 142 15.39 -0.75 1.83
C LYS A 142 14.94 -1.77 0.78
N GLY A 143 15.59 -1.83 -0.37
CA GLY A 143 15.20 -2.69 -1.49
C GLY A 143 14.18 -2.04 -2.43
N ASP A 144 13.86 -2.73 -3.53
CA ASP A 144 13.07 -2.22 -4.65
C ASP A 144 11.55 -2.47 -4.53
N ASN A 145 11.07 -2.98 -3.39
CA ASN A 145 9.66 -3.25 -3.12
C ASN A 145 8.87 -1.95 -2.81
N ILE A 146 9.08 -0.95 -3.67
CA ILE A 146 8.54 0.40 -3.57
C ILE A 146 7.49 0.57 -4.66
N ALA A 147 6.29 0.98 -4.27
CA ALA A 147 5.21 1.38 -5.17
C ALA A 147 4.98 2.89 -5.04
N VAL A 148 5.10 3.60 -6.16
CA VAL A 148 4.81 5.04 -6.25
C VAL A 148 3.49 5.20 -6.97
N ILE A 149 2.52 5.77 -6.28
CA ILE A 149 1.14 5.93 -6.76
C ILE A 149 0.86 7.42 -6.90
N LEU A 150 0.72 7.89 -8.15
CA LEU A 150 0.52 9.31 -8.47
C LEU A 150 -0.87 9.52 -9.04
N ASP A 151 -1.73 10.21 -8.29
CA ASP A 151 -3.02 10.70 -8.79
C ASP A 151 -2.94 12.18 -9.17
N SER A 152 -2.21 12.42 -10.27
CA SER A 152 -1.84 13.74 -10.79
C SER A 152 -1.55 13.69 -12.29
N CYS A 153 -1.50 14.83 -12.97
CA CYS A 153 -1.10 14.94 -14.38
C CYS A 153 -0.25 16.20 -14.66
N PHE A 154 0.59 16.17 -15.70
CA PHE A 154 1.69 17.15 -15.85
C PHE A 154 1.64 18.05 -17.09
N ALA A 155 1.13 17.54 -18.20
CA ALA A 155 1.08 18.26 -19.47
C ALA A 155 -0.20 17.96 -20.26
N PRO A 156 -1.40 18.14 -19.67
CA PRO A 156 -2.64 17.84 -20.36
C PRO A 156 -2.81 18.76 -21.57
N VAL A 157 -3.29 18.21 -22.69
CA VAL A 157 -3.65 18.98 -23.89
C VAL A 157 -4.64 20.10 -23.50
N GLN A 158 -4.36 21.33 -23.89
CA GLN A 158 -5.22 22.48 -23.56
C GLN A 158 -6.27 22.66 -24.67
N SER A 159 -7.50 22.22 -24.41
CA SER A 159 -8.68 22.48 -25.25
C SER A 159 -9.65 23.42 -24.53
N PRO A 160 -10.59 24.10 -25.24
CA PRO A 160 -11.60 24.95 -24.58
C PRO A 160 -12.40 24.23 -23.49
N THR A 161 -12.68 22.94 -23.69
CA THR A 161 -13.34 22.08 -22.68
C THR A 161 -12.47 21.88 -21.44
N ASN A 162 -11.16 21.70 -21.60
CA ASN A 162 -10.23 21.46 -20.49
C ASN A 162 -9.99 22.74 -19.68
N VAL A 163 -9.97 23.89 -20.34
CA VAL A 163 -9.87 25.19 -19.67
C VAL A 163 -11.10 25.44 -18.78
N ARG A 164 -12.30 25.08 -19.25
CA ARG A 164 -13.55 25.19 -18.47
C ARG A 164 -13.57 24.23 -17.27
N ALA A 165 -12.98 23.05 -17.40
CA ALA A 165 -12.92 22.03 -16.35
C ALA A 165 -11.59 22.04 -15.56
N ARG A 166 -10.83 23.15 -15.59
CA ARG A 166 -9.49 23.22 -14.98
C ARG A 166 -9.50 22.96 -13.47
N SER A 167 -10.56 23.38 -12.77
CA SER A 167 -10.72 23.16 -11.33
C SER A 167 -10.89 21.69 -10.95
N GLN A 168 -11.28 20.84 -11.90
CA GLN A 168 -11.42 19.39 -11.72
C GLN A 168 -10.21 18.62 -12.27
N THR A 169 -9.24 19.31 -12.87
CA THR A 169 -8.05 18.70 -13.44
C THR A 169 -6.90 18.85 -12.45
N ARG A 170 -6.23 17.74 -12.12
CA ARG A 170 -5.08 17.71 -11.20
C ARG A 170 -3.79 18.19 -11.87
N TRP A 171 -3.86 19.37 -12.47
CA TRP A 171 -2.75 20.08 -13.12
C TRP A 171 -2.85 21.59 -12.88
N THR A 172 -1.72 22.29 -12.79
CA THR A 172 -1.67 23.76 -12.75
C THR A 172 -0.47 24.28 -13.57
N PRO A 173 -0.53 25.47 -14.21
CA PRO A 173 0.63 26.04 -14.88
C PRO A 173 1.71 26.44 -13.86
N SER A 174 2.96 26.44 -14.29
CA SER A 174 4.12 26.81 -13.45
C SER A 174 4.25 28.30 -13.14
N GLY A 175 3.40 29.14 -13.75
CA GLY A 175 3.37 30.58 -13.49
C GLY A 175 4.69 31.26 -13.83
N LYS A 176 5.35 31.83 -12.82
CA LYS A 176 6.61 32.59 -12.95
C LYS A 176 7.87 31.75 -12.67
N LEU A 177 7.72 30.45 -12.38
CA LEU A 177 8.86 29.58 -12.06
C LEU A 177 9.79 29.43 -13.25
N THR A 178 11.09 29.45 -12.98
CA THR A 178 12.14 29.40 -13.99
C THR A 178 12.98 28.12 -13.88
N ALA A 179 13.82 27.87 -14.89
CA ALA A 179 14.81 26.81 -14.84
C ALA A 179 15.81 26.96 -13.68
N LYS A 180 16.09 28.19 -13.23
CA LYS A 180 16.97 28.44 -12.08
C LYS A 180 16.32 27.94 -10.79
N ASP A 181 15.05 28.26 -10.59
CA ASP A 181 14.29 27.85 -9.40
C ASP A 181 14.22 26.32 -9.30
N LEU A 182 14.04 25.68 -10.46
CA LEU A 182 14.05 24.22 -10.58
C LEU A 182 15.38 23.61 -10.15
N VAL A 183 16.51 24.17 -10.58
CA VAL A 183 17.84 23.71 -10.18
C VAL A 183 18.09 23.93 -8.69
N THR A 184 17.71 25.09 -8.15
CA THR A 184 17.88 25.39 -6.72
C THR A 184 16.99 24.54 -5.81
N GLY A 185 15.84 24.09 -6.33
CA GLY A 185 14.90 23.25 -5.62
C GLY A 185 15.18 21.75 -5.73
N LEU A 186 16.24 21.34 -6.43
CA LEU A 186 16.56 19.92 -6.57
C LEU A 186 16.92 19.27 -5.24
N TRP A 187 16.51 18.02 -5.09
CA TRP A 187 17.07 17.14 -4.07
C TRP A 187 18.59 17.04 -4.20
N GLU A 188 19.32 17.02 -3.08
CA GLU A 188 20.79 17.09 -3.06
C GLU A 188 21.45 15.95 -3.86
N GLY A 189 20.90 14.73 -3.78
CA GLY A 189 21.39 13.58 -4.54
C GLY A 189 21.00 13.56 -6.02
N ALA A 190 20.12 14.48 -6.46
CA ALA A 190 19.56 14.42 -7.80
C ALA A 190 20.61 14.60 -8.90
N GLN A 191 20.63 13.62 -9.83
CA GLN A 191 21.60 13.62 -10.91
C GLN A 191 21.42 14.86 -11.81
N LYS A 192 22.52 15.55 -12.08
CA LYS A 192 22.62 16.58 -13.13
C LYS A 192 22.86 15.99 -14.52
N LYS A 193 22.92 14.66 -14.64
CA LYS A 193 23.22 13.97 -15.90
C LYS A 193 22.05 14.12 -16.90
N PRO A 194 22.34 14.16 -18.20
CA PRO A 194 21.31 14.20 -19.23
C PRO A 194 20.45 12.92 -19.23
N TYR A 195 19.15 13.06 -19.53
CA TYR A 195 18.18 11.96 -19.70
C TYR A 195 17.39 12.14 -21.02
N PRO A 196 16.69 11.11 -21.51
CA PRO A 196 15.86 11.27 -22.70
C PRO A 196 14.76 12.31 -22.48
N ARG A 197 14.55 13.18 -23.46
CA ARG A 197 13.52 14.23 -23.39
C ARG A 197 12.12 13.63 -23.31
N GLY A 198 11.29 14.22 -22.45
CA GLY A 198 9.86 13.90 -22.38
C GLY A 198 9.56 12.56 -21.71
N VAL A 199 10.48 12.01 -20.94
CA VAL A 199 10.20 10.83 -20.11
C VAL A 199 9.46 11.23 -18.83
N GLY A 200 9.92 12.30 -18.15
CA GLY A 200 9.28 12.77 -16.93
C GLY A 200 9.20 11.68 -15.86
N PHE A 201 8.09 11.61 -15.14
CA PHE A 201 7.81 10.52 -14.20
C PHE A 201 7.61 9.16 -14.87
N TYR A 202 7.38 9.10 -16.19
CA TYR A 202 7.02 7.89 -16.94
C TYR A 202 8.21 7.02 -17.35
N ASN A 203 9.32 7.06 -16.60
CA ASN A 203 10.53 6.31 -16.94
C ASN A 203 10.36 4.80 -16.74
N ALA A 204 9.99 4.10 -17.82
CA ALA A 204 9.74 2.67 -17.80
C ALA A 204 10.96 1.79 -17.51
N LYS A 205 12.18 2.36 -17.52
CA LYS A 205 13.43 1.62 -17.28
C LYS A 205 13.88 1.60 -15.82
N SER A 206 13.17 2.28 -14.91
CA SER A 206 13.52 2.25 -13.50
C SER A 206 13.29 0.85 -12.91
N ALA A 207 14.36 0.24 -12.39
CA ALA A 207 14.28 -0.99 -11.60
C ALA A 207 14.07 -0.72 -10.10
N ALA A 208 14.14 0.54 -9.66
CA ALA A 208 14.10 0.90 -8.24
C ALA A 208 12.68 0.89 -7.63
N TYR A 209 11.64 1.02 -8.45
CA TYR A 209 10.25 1.08 -8.00
C TYR A 209 9.26 0.71 -9.10
N THR A 210 8.02 0.43 -8.70
CA THR A 210 6.87 0.31 -9.60
C THR A 210 6.05 1.59 -9.56
N LEU A 211 5.85 2.23 -10.71
CA LEU A 211 5.00 3.43 -10.83
C LEU A 211 3.58 3.02 -11.18
N LEU A 212 2.60 3.62 -10.50
CA LEU A 212 1.18 3.61 -10.84
C LEU A 212 0.73 5.05 -11.02
N SER A 213 0.61 5.51 -12.26
CA SER A 213 0.17 6.87 -12.57
C SER A 213 -1.29 6.89 -13.01
N ALA A 214 -2.04 7.90 -12.56
CA ALA A 214 -3.45 8.07 -12.85
C ALA A 214 -3.78 8.27 -14.33
N CYS A 215 -2.85 8.80 -15.12
CA CYS A 215 -3.03 9.01 -16.54
C CYS A 215 -1.72 8.86 -17.31
N SER A 216 -1.81 8.54 -18.60
CA SER A 216 -0.66 8.50 -19.49
C SER A 216 -0.15 9.91 -19.79
N LYS A 217 1.06 10.01 -20.34
CA LYS A 217 1.66 11.30 -20.70
C LYS A 217 0.75 12.07 -21.66
N GLY A 218 0.49 13.34 -21.33
CA GLY A 218 -0.36 14.22 -22.14
C GLY A 218 -1.86 14.11 -21.85
N GLU A 219 -2.27 13.10 -21.06
CA GLU A 219 -3.66 12.94 -20.63
C GLU A 219 -3.93 13.72 -19.32
N LYS A 220 -5.18 13.60 -18.84
CA LYS A 220 -5.67 14.28 -17.64
C LYS A 220 -5.92 13.28 -16.52
N ALA A 221 -5.48 13.63 -15.32
CA ALA A 221 -6.01 13.10 -14.08
C ALA A 221 -7.09 14.06 -13.58
N MET A 222 -8.29 13.56 -13.34
CA MET A 222 -9.43 14.38 -12.93
C MET A 222 -10.02 13.92 -11.60
N GLU A 223 -10.69 14.83 -10.92
CA GLU A 223 -11.48 14.57 -9.73
C GLU A 223 -12.96 14.87 -9.92
N SER A 224 -13.78 14.22 -9.09
CA SER A 224 -15.19 14.52 -8.88
C SER A 224 -15.44 14.71 -7.39
N LYS A 225 -16.71 14.96 -7.02
CA LYS A 225 -17.15 14.98 -5.62
C LYS A 225 -16.85 13.68 -4.86
N ASP A 226 -16.65 12.58 -5.58
CA ASP A 226 -16.39 11.25 -5.02
C ASP A 226 -14.90 10.89 -4.97
N GLY A 227 -14.00 11.86 -5.21
CA GLY A 227 -12.55 11.63 -5.24
C GLY A 227 -11.90 11.75 -6.62
N GLY A 228 -10.60 11.52 -6.66
CA GLY A 228 -9.84 11.34 -7.90
C GLY A 228 -10.34 10.11 -8.64
N LYS A 229 -10.56 10.23 -9.96
CA LYS A 229 -11.08 9.11 -10.76
C LYS A 229 -10.20 7.87 -10.68
N PHE A 230 -8.88 8.06 -10.62
CA PHE A 230 -7.94 6.96 -10.46
C PHE A 230 -7.97 6.40 -9.05
N THR A 231 -7.87 7.21 -8.00
CA THR A 231 -7.91 6.73 -6.61
C THR A 231 -9.22 5.99 -6.29
N SER A 232 -10.36 6.43 -6.84
CA SER A 232 -11.64 5.73 -6.73
C SER A 232 -11.65 4.38 -7.42
N ALA A 233 -11.26 4.30 -8.69
CA ALA A 233 -11.18 3.02 -9.38
C ALA A 233 -10.14 2.09 -8.73
N PHE A 234 -8.98 2.60 -8.32
CA PHE A 234 -7.96 1.84 -7.60
C PHE A 234 -8.52 1.22 -6.33
N LEU A 235 -9.15 2.02 -5.46
CA LEU A 235 -9.68 1.57 -4.18
C LEU A 235 -10.87 0.61 -4.30
N GLU A 236 -11.67 0.76 -5.35
CA GLU A 236 -12.72 -0.20 -5.70
C GLU A 236 -12.10 -1.53 -6.14
N THR A 237 -11.17 -1.49 -7.11
CA THR A 237 -10.51 -2.69 -7.63
C THR A 237 -9.76 -3.47 -6.55
N VAL A 238 -9.00 -2.82 -5.68
CA VAL A 238 -8.20 -3.52 -4.65
C VAL A 238 -9.05 -4.21 -3.57
N ARG A 239 -10.33 -3.82 -3.42
CA ARG A 239 -11.27 -4.46 -2.49
C ARG A 239 -12.01 -5.64 -3.12
N GLU A 240 -12.12 -5.65 -4.44
CA GLU A 240 -12.77 -6.72 -5.20
C GLU A 240 -11.78 -7.78 -5.70
N THR A 241 -10.48 -7.46 -5.71
CA THR A 241 -9.43 -8.33 -6.22
C THR A 241 -8.74 -9.09 -5.08
N PRO A 242 -8.52 -10.42 -5.18
CA PRO A 242 -7.67 -11.15 -4.25
C PRO A 242 -6.21 -10.69 -4.38
N LEU A 243 -5.81 -9.71 -3.56
CA LEU A 243 -4.52 -9.02 -3.68
C LEU A 243 -3.30 -9.92 -3.49
N HIS A 244 -3.45 -11.01 -2.71
CA HIS A 244 -2.38 -11.96 -2.40
C HIS A 244 -1.84 -12.69 -3.63
N SER A 245 -2.65 -12.82 -4.70
CA SER A 245 -2.27 -13.49 -5.95
C SER A 245 -2.22 -12.56 -7.15
N ALA A 246 -2.59 -11.28 -6.99
CA ALA A 246 -2.61 -10.30 -8.06
C ALA A 246 -1.21 -9.73 -8.35
N SER A 247 -0.94 -9.42 -9.62
CA SER A 247 0.21 -8.61 -10.04
C SER A 247 -0.22 -7.16 -10.26
N TYR A 248 0.76 -6.25 -10.38
CA TYR A 248 0.44 -4.87 -10.79
C TYR A 248 -0.20 -4.83 -12.18
N SER A 249 0.21 -5.70 -13.10
CA SER A 249 -0.39 -5.79 -14.44
C SER A 249 -1.85 -6.25 -14.41
N SER A 250 -2.20 -7.26 -13.61
CA SER A 250 -3.61 -7.70 -13.50
C SER A 250 -4.47 -6.64 -12.83
N LEU A 251 -3.91 -5.95 -11.81
CA LEU A 251 -4.58 -4.83 -11.16
C LEU A 251 -4.87 -3.69 -12.15
N LEU A 252 -3.91 -3.33 -13.01
CA LEU A 252 -4.09 -2.32 -14.05
C LEU A 252 -5.23 -2.67 -15.00
N GLN A 253 -5.34 -3.93 -15.45
CA GLN A 253 -6.43 -4.35 -16.34
C GLN A 253 -7.80 -4.16 -15.70
N HIS A 254 -7.96 -4.50 -14.41
CA HIS A 254 -9.21 -4.29 -13.69
C HIS A 254 -9.51 -2.80 -13.47
N ILE A 255 -8.49 -1.96 -13.21
CA ILE A 255 -8.69 -0.51 -13.10
C ILE A 255 -9.10 0.09 -14.44
N LEU A 256 -8.45 -0.31 -15.54
CA LEU A 256 -8.78 0.16 -16.89
C LEU A 256 -10.22 -0.21 -17.29
N ALA A 257 -10.74 -1.34 -16.83
CA ALA A 257 -12.14 -1.72 -17.06
C ALA A 257 -13.15 -0.80 -16.33
N LYS A 258 -12.73 -0.11 -15.25
CA LYS A 258 -13.59 0.78 -14.45
C LYS A 258 -13.48 2.26 -14.87
N ILE A 259 -12.34 2.69 -15.39
CA ILE A 259 -12.13 4.09 -15.80
C ILE A 259 -12.56 4.31 -17.25
N LYS A 260 -13.46 5.29 -17.46
CA LYS A 260 -13.98 5.68 -18.79
C LYS A 260 -12.96 6.48 -19.61
N GLU A 261 -13.20 6.57 -20.93
CA GLU A 261 -12.30 6.95 -22.05
C GLU A 261 -11.34 8.14 -21.91
N TYR A 262 -11.52 9.06 -20.95
CA TYR A 262 -10.76 10.32 -20.89
C TYR A 262 -9.52 10.30 -19.98
N GLN A 263 -9.25 9.18 -19.31
CA GLN A 263 -8.10 8.99 -18.42
C GLN A 263 -7.63 7.54 -18.49
N ARG A 264 -6.38 7.30 -18.89
CA ARG A 264 -5.82 5.94 -18.99
C ARG A 264 -4.65 5.78 -18.04
N PRO A 265 -4.84 5.12 -16.88
CA PRO A 265 -3.76 4.84 -15.97
C PRO A 265 -2.59 4.13 -16.65
N PHE A 266 -1.39 4.45 -16.21
CA PHE A 266 -0.16 3.95 -16.76
C PHE A 266 0.72 3.38 -15.65
N PHE A 267 1.07 2.10 -15.76
CA PHE A 267 1.99 1.45 -14.82
C PHE A 267 3.32 1.16 -15.50
N SER A 268 4.42 1.28 -14.77
CA SER A 268 5.76 0.96 -15.27
C SER A 268 6.71 0.46 -14.18
N GLY A 269 7.90 0.01 -14.58
CA GLY A 269 8.82 -0.73 -13.71
C GLY A 269 8.45 -2.21 -13.65
N ALA A 270 8.59 -2.84 -12.47
CA ALA A 270 8.38 -4.27 -12.29
C ALA A 270 6.89 -4.70 -12.25
N THR A 271 6.12 -4.43 -13.31
CA THR A 271 4.66 -4.60 -13.32
C THR A 271 4.16 -6.05 -13.29
N LYS A 272 5.01 -7.02 -13.67
CA LYS A 272 4.67 -8.46 -13.65
C LYS A 272 4.81 -9.09 -12.27
N ARG A 273 5.46 -8.41 -11.31
CA ARG A 273 5.65 -8.94 -9.95
C ARG A 273 4.33 -8.95 -9.16
N PRO A 274 4.17 -9.86 -8.18
CA PRO A 274 3.05 -9.80 -7.24
C PRO A 274 2.97 -8.44 -6.55
N LEU A 275 1.76 -7.98 -6.23
CA LEU A 275 1.58 -6.71 -5.51
C LEU A 275 2.40 -6.72 -4.22
N PHE A 276 3.27 -5.73 -4.06
CA PHE A 276 4.14 -5.59 -2.88
C PHE A 276 5.03 -6.82 -2.60
N ASN A 277 5.41 -7.58 -3.65
CA ASN A 277 6.09 -8.87 -3.55
C ASN A 277 5.37 -9.88 -2.64
N ALA A 278 4.04 -9.74 -2.52
CA ALA A 278 3.18 -10.46 -1.59
C ALA A 278 3.54 -10.34 -0.08
N VAL A 279 4.50 -9.48 0.28
CA VAL A 279 4.99 -9.31 1.66
C VAL A 279 3.88 -9.01 2.67
N PRO A 280 2.88 -8.15 2.37
CA PRO A 280 1.80 -7.87 3.31
C PRO A 280 0.78 -9.01 3.43
N PHE A 281 0.78 -9.98 2.51
CA PHE A 281 -0.23 -11.02 2.41
C PHE A 281 0.33 -12.34 2.96
N ARG A 282 0.10 -12.59 4.24
CA ARG A 282 0.49 -13.85 4.89
C ARG A 282 -0.71 -14.78 5.04
N PRO A 283 -0.53 -16.09 4.83
CA PRO A 283 -1.52 -17.07 5.23
C PRO A 283 -1.83 -16.91 6.72
N ASP A 284 -3.11 -16.92 7.07
CA ASP A 284 -3.61 -16.87 8.43
C ASP A 284 -3.97 -18.31 8.86
N GLU A 285 -3.28 -18.79 9.90
CA GLU A 285 -3.41 -20.14 10.43
C GLU A 285 -4.79 -20.44 11.03
N LYS A 286 -5.64 -19.42 11.20
CA LYS A 286 -7.03 -19.59 11.65
C LYS A 286 -7.97 -20.08 10.54
N TYR A 287 -7.48 -20.18 9.31
CA TYR A 287 -8.20 -20.74 8.18
C TYR A 287 -7.79 -22.20 7.97
N PHE A 288 -8.77 -23.07 7.87
CA PHE A 288 -8.60 -24.52 7.71
C PHE A 288 -9.02 -24.95 6.32
N GLN A 289 -8.29 -25.88 5.72
CA GLN A 289 -8.58 -26.35 4.37
C GLN A 289 -9.96 -27.02 4.31
N ILE A 290 -10.67 -26.77 3.21
CA ILE A 290 -11.91 -27.48 2.86
C ILE A 290 -11.64 -28.37 1.66
N ASP A 291 -11.95 -29.65 1.81
CA ASP A 291 -11.93 -30.60 0.70
C ASP A 291 -13.34 -30.79 0.14
N ALA A 292 -13.42 -30.87 -1.19
CA ALA A 292 -14.66 -31.19 -1.89
C ALA A 292 -15.00 -32.67 -1.67
N VAL A 293 -16.26 -32.94 -1.35
CA VAL A 293 -16.83 -34.29 -1.32
C VAL A 293 -17.84 -34.45 -2.45
N HIS A 294 -18.29 -35.69 -2.68
CA HIS A 294 -19.18 -36.03 -3.80
C HIS A 294 -20.48 -35.20 -3.82
N ASP A 295 -21.01 -34.84 -2.64
CA ASP A 295 -22.12 -33.91 -2.52
C ASP A 295 -21.60 -32.45 -2.52
N PRO A 296 -21.99 -31.61 -3.50
CA PRO A 296 -21.53 -30.22 -3.61
C PRO A 296 -22.00 -29.30 -2.47
N LYS A 297 -22.95 -29.74 -1.63
CA LYS A 297 -23.41 -29.00 -0.45
C LYS A 297 -22.80 -29.50 0.85
N MET A 298 -22.11 -30.63 0.81
CA MET A 298 -21.37 -31.17 1.94
C MET A 298 -19.91 -30.74 1.84
N LEU A 299 -19.30 -30.38 2.96
CA LEU A 299 -17.93 -29.91 3.01
C LEU A 299 -17.17 -30.66 4.09
N ARG A 300 -15.99 -31.17 3.72
CA ARG A 300 -15.03 -31.73 4.68
C ARG A 300 -14.10 -30.61 5.12
N ILE A 301 -14.08 -30.33 6.42
CA ILE A 301 -13.22 -29.32 7.02
C ILE A 301 -12.11 -30.07 7.78
N GLU A 302 -10.84 -29.75 7.51
CA GLU A 302 -9.67 -30.33 8.21
C GLU A 302 -9.52 -29.79 9.63
N LEU A 303 -10.61 -29.83 10.41
CA LEU A 303 -10.68 -29.51 11.82
C LEU A 303 -11.71 -30.41 12.53
N GLY A 304 -11.21 -31.26 13.44
CA GLY A 304 -12.01 -32.26 14.18
C GLY A 304 -12.07 -32.07 15.70
N SER A 305 -12.53 -33.10 16.41
CA SER A 305 -12.80 -33.08 17.85
C SER A 305 -11.58 -32.82 18.72
N ILE A 306 -10.37 -33.24 18.29
CA ILE A 306 -9.14 -32.94 19.04
C ILE A 306 -8.83 -31.44 19.10
N HIS A 307 -9.38 -30.67 18.15
CA HIS A 307 -9.29 -29.21 18.10
C HIS A 307 -10.46 -28.54 18.84
N GLY A 308 -11.36 -29.32 19.46
CA GLY A 308 -12.52 -28.83 20.20
C GLY A 308 -13.78 -28.63 19.35
N VAL A 309 -13.78 -29.06 18.08
CA VAL A 309 -14.98 -28.99 17.22
C VAL A 309 -16.03 -29.97 17.72
N VAL A 310 -17.28 -29.52 17.79
CA VAL A 310 -18.45 -30.34 18.11
C VAL A 310 -19.56 -30.10 17.09
N ALA A 311 -20.51 -31.04 16.97
CA ALA A 311 -21.70 -30.84 16.15
C ALA A 311 -22.39 -29.51 16.50
N GLY A 312 -22.84 -28.78 15.49
CA GLY A 312 -23.39 -27.42 15.58
C GLY A 312 -22.36 -26.29 15.62
N THR A 313 -21.04 -26.58 15.66
CA THR A 313 -19.99 -25.55 15.49
C THR A 313 -20.17 -24.87 14.13
N LYS A 314 -20.07 -23.54 14.10
CA LYS A 314 -20.31 -22.76 12.89
C LYS A 314 -19.02 -22.20 12.31
N PHE A 315 -18.86 -22.40 11.01
CA PHE A 315 -17.75 -21.86 10.22
C PHE A 315 -18.25 -20.84 9.20
N SER A 316 -17.44 -19.85 8.90
CA SER A 316 -17.52 -19.10 7.64
C SER A 316 -16.60 -19.75 6.62
N VAL A 317 -17.01 -19.74 5.35
CA VAL A 317 -16.24 -20.25 4.21
C VAL A 317 -15.70 -19.07 3.43
N HIS A 318 -14.48 -19.17 2.95
CA HIS A 318 -13.70 -18.11 2.33
C HIS A 318 -12.97 -18.64 1.09
N ALA A 319 -12.66 -17.76 0.14
CA ALA A 319 -12.00 -18.15 -1.11
C ALA A 319 -10.49 -18.44 -0.93
N HIS A 320 -9.88 -17.93 0.14
CA HIS A 320 -8.46 -18.11 0.44
C HIS A 320 -8.20 -18.07 1.96
N ASN A 321 -6.96 -18.28 2.39
CA ASN A 321 -6.54 -18.26 3.80
C ASN A 321 -5.77 -17.00 4.23
N TYR A 322 -5.65 -15.98 3.39
CA TYR A 322 -5.01 -14.72 3.77
C TYR A 322 -5.96 -13.82 4.57
N SER A 323 -5.45 -13.10 5.57
CA SER A 323 -6.25 -12.25 6.47
C SER A 323 -6.73 -10.93 5.85
N ALA A 324 -6.06 -10.45 4.80
CA ALA A 324 -6.42 -9.21 4.10
C ALA A 324 -7.50 -9.45 3.03
N CYS A 325 -8.53 -8.59 3.01
CA CYS A 325 -9.61 -8.59 2.00
C CYS A 325 -10.27 -9.96 1.73
N ASN A 326 -10.64 -10.72 2.77
CA ASN A 326 -11.13 -12.10 2.64
C ASN A 326 -12.59 -12.28 3.14
N PRO A 327 -13.61 -11.79 2.40
CA PRO A 327 -15.00 -11.89 2.82
C PRO A 327 -15.49 -13.34 2.88
N ALA A 328 -16.45 -13.61 3.76
CA ALA A 328 -17.11 -14.91 3.81
C ALA A 328 -18.03 -15.10 2.60
N ILE A 329 -17.87 -16.20 1.86
CA ILE A 329 -18.68 -16.56 0.69
C ILE A 329 -19.84 -17.50 1.04
N ALA A 330 -19.72 -18.24 2.16
CA ALA A 330 -20.77 -19.10 2.69
C ALA A 330 -20.61 -19.32 4.21
N HIS A 331 -21.57 -20.05 4.79
CA HIS A 331 -21.52 -20.49 6.19
C HIS A 331 -21.87 -21.97 6.28
N VAL A 332 -21.22 -22.66 7.21
CA VAL A 332 -21.37 -24.10 7.44
C VAL A 332 -21.69 -24.33 8.90
N SER A 333 -22.61 -25.27 9.16
CA SER A 333 -22.81 -25.83 10.50
C SER A 333 -22.37 -27.29 10.47
N VAL A 334 -21.50 -27.65 11.41
CA VAL A 334 -20.97 -29.01 11.52
C VAL A 334 -22.06 -29.99 11.92
N THR A 335 -22.15 -31.12 11.22
CA THR A 335 -23.07 -32.23 11.53
C THR A 335 -22.34 -33.40 12.16
N ASP A 336 -21.20 -33.78 11.58
CA ASP A 336 -20.45 -34.97 11.97
C ASP A 336 -19.00 -34.60 12.28
N VAL A 337 -18.44 -35.19 13.33
CA VAL A 337 -17.11 -34.83 13.83
C VAL A 337 -16.24 -36.08 13.97
N HIS A 338 -15.08 -36.03 13.35
CA HIS A 338 -14.02 -37.02 13.47
C HIS A 338 -12.86 -36.45 14.28
N PRO A 339 -11.85 -37.25 14.66
CA PRO A 339 -10.73 -36.76 15.47
C PRO A 339 -10.03 -35.55 14.86
N THR A 340 -9.65 -35.61 13.58
CA THR A 340 -8.85 -34.57 12.92
C THR A 340 -9.64 -33.69 11.96
N TRP A 341 -10.83 -34.11 11.53
CA TRP A 341 -11.66 -33.41 10.55
C TRP A 341 -13.15 -33.46 10.91
N SER A 342 -14.00 -32.72 10.20
CA SER A 342 -15.46 -32.72 10.39
C SER A 342 -16.21 -32.51 9.08
N PHE A 343 -17.49 -32.88 9.06
CA PHE A 343 -18.41 -32.57 7.97
C PHE A 343 -19.39 -31.48 8.38
N GLY A 344 -19.80 -30.67 7.40
CA GLY A 344 -20.93 -29.78 7.56
C GLY A 344 -21.59 -29.44 6.23
N TYR A 345 -22.84 -28.98 6.32
CA TYR A 345 -23.62 -28.59 5.15
C TYR A 345 -23.65 -27.07 4.96
N THR A 346 -23.62 -26.66 3.70
CA THR A 346 -23.82 -25.28 3.24
C THR A 346 -25.11 -25.16 2.44
N THR A 347 -25.72 -23.97 2.48
CA THR A 347 -26.95 -23.67 1.71
C THR A 347 -26.69 -23.47 0.22
N ARG A 348 -25.44 -23.26 -0.17
CA ARG A 348 -24.99 -23.01 -1.54
C ARG A 348 -23.71 -23.79 -1.84
N SER A 349 -23.51 -24.17 -3.10
CA SER A 349 -22.22 -24.71 -3.56
C SER A 349 -21.10 -23.68 -3.34
N VAL A 350 -19.91 -24.17 -3.01
CA VAL A 350 -18.71 -23.34 -2.81
C VAL A 350 -17.61 -23.77 -3.78
N PRO A 351 -16.74 -22.86 -4.23
CA PRO A 351 -15.62 -23.20 -5.11
C PRO A 351 -14.67 -24.23 -4.45
N SER A 352 -14.06 -25.09 -5.27
CA SER A 352 -12.97 -25.95 -4.81
C SER A 352 -11.78 -25.12 -4.32
N GLY A 353 -11.07 -25.62 -3.30
CA GLY A 353 -9.94 -24.91 -2.68
C GLY A 353 -10.35 -23.79 -1.71
N SER A 354 -11.61 -23.76 -1.28
CA SER A 354 -12.10 -22.84 -0.25
C SER A 354 -11.51 -23.17 1.13
N TRP A 355 -11.63 -22.22 2.06
CA TRP A 355 -11.10 -22.32 3.42
C TRP A 355 -12.18 -22.00 4.46
N ALA A 356 -12.14 -22.67 5.61
CA ALA A 356 -13.08 -22.50 6.71
C ALA A 356 -12.44 -21.71 7.85
N GLN A 357 -13.16 -20.77 8.44
CA GLN A 357 -12.77 -20.07 9.67
C GLN A 357 -13.85 -20.26 10.73
N ILE A 358 -13.44 -20.52 11.97
CA ILE A 358 -14.39 -20.70 13.07
C ILE A 358 -15.07 -19.37 13.38
N ARG A 359 -16.40 -19.35 13.25
CA ARG A 359 -17.23 -18.17 13.57
C ARG A 359 -17.83 -18.27 14.96
N ARG A 360 -18.29 -19.47 15.34
CA ARG A 360 -18.92 -19.71 16.65
C ARG A 360 -18.73 -21.16 17.07
N TRP A 361 -18.13 -21.33 18.24
CA TRP A 361 -18.09 -22.63 18.90
C TRP A 361 -19.46 -23.02 19.45
N ASN A 362 -19.80 -24.33 19.37
CA ASN A 362 -21.02 -24.88 19.97
C ASN A 362 -20.76 -25.70 21.24
N ASN A 363 -19.61 -25.48 21.87
CA ASN A 363 -19.20 -26.10 23.11
C ASN A 363 -19.75 -25.32 24.32
N GLN A 364 -21.08 -25.18 24.42
CA GLN A 364 -21.68 -24.77 25.69
C GLN A 364 -21.46 -25.88 26.73
N GLY A 365 -20.46 -25.71 27.61
CA GLY A 365 -20.31 -26.50 28.83
C GLY A 365 -19.03 -27.34 29.00
N LEU A 366 -18.19 -27.51 27.97
CA LEU A 366 -17.02 -28.41 28.05
C LEU A 366 -15.73 -27.75 28.58
N PHE A 367 -15.70 -26.44 28.77
CA PHE A 367 -14.58 -25.71 29.39
C PHE A 367 -15.02 -24.92 30.64
N ARG A 368 -15.60 -25.60 31.64
CA ARG A 368 -15.36 -25.21 33.04
C ARG A 368 -14.08 -25.90 33.48
N SER A 369 -12.92 -25.31 33.18
CA SER A 369 -11.69 -25.77 33.83
C SER A 369 -11.85 -25.50 35.33
N ARG A 370 -12.07 -26.57 36.11
CA ARG A 370 -11.67 -26.56 37.52
C ARG A 370 -10.16 -26.38 37.50
N SER A 371 -9.70 -25.14 37.62
CA SER A 371 -8.39 -24.82 38.14
C SER A 371 -8.33 -25.42 39.55
N LYS A 372 -7.98 -26.71 39.65
CA LYS A 372 -7.40 -27.23 40.89
C LYS A 372 -6.07 -26.49 41.02
N ARG A 373 -6.03 -25.53 41.94
CA ARG A 373 -4.78 -24.98 42.46
C ARG A 373 -3.90 -26.17 42.83
N SER A 374 -2.84 -26.34 42.06
CA SER A 374 -1.76 -27.25 42.36
C SER A 374 -1.07 -26.72 43.62
N LEU A 375 -1.37 -27.34 44.77
CA LEU A 375 -0.64 -27.16 46.02
C LEU A 375 0.72 -27.86 45.87
N TYR A 376 1.69 -27.16 45.29
CA TYR A 376 3.12 -27.48 45.42
C TYR A 376 3.87 -26.25 45.90
N THR A 377 3.55 -25.81 47.12
CA THR A 377 4.33 -24.78 47.85
C THR A 377 4.39 -25.08 49.35
N LEU A 378 4.54 -26.34 49.74
CA LEU A 378 4.93 -26.71 51.09
C LEU A 378 5.96 -27.85 51.05
N LEU A 379 7.01 -27.68 51.85
CA LEU A 379 8.18 -28.57 52.08
C LEU A 379 9.44 -28.26 51.25
N ARG A 380 10.11 -27.15 51.59
CA ARG A 380 11.59 -27.10 51.59
C ARG A 380 12.07 -27.41 53.01
N PRO A 381 13.00 -28.37 53.23
CA PRO A 381 13.85 -28.35 54.41
C PRO A 381 15.13 -27.56 54.13
N PRO A 382 15.77 -26.96 55.15
CA PRO A 382 17.00 -26.20 54.99
C PRO A 382 18.22 -27.15 54.98
N ARG A 383 19.23 -26.85 54.18
CA ARG A 383 20.58 -27.38 54.37
C ARG A 383 21.59 -26.25 54.32
N GLU A 384 22.10 -25.90 55.49
CA GLU A 384 23.39 -25.23 55.65
C GLU A 384 24.54 -26.26 55.67
N MET A 385 25.70 -25.78 55.21
CA MET A 385 27.08 -26.14 55.55
C MET A 385 27.56 -27.60 55.45
N PHE A 386 28.57 -27.84 54.60
CA PHE A 386 29.97 -28.05 55.03
C PHE A 386 30.93 -27.92 53.82
N SER A 387 32.18 -27.54 54.13
CA SER A 387 33.20 -26.95 53.25
C SER A 387 34.30 -27.94 52.77
N ILE A 388 35.33 -27.40 52.08
CA ILE A 388 36.75 -27.87 51.97
C ILE A 388 37.01 -28.96 50.88
N PHE A 389 38.00 -28.94 49.98
CA PHE A 389 39.23 -28.13 49.72
C PHE A 389 39.76 -28.31 48.25
N PHE A 390 40.39 -27.25 47.73
CA PHE A 390 41.66 -27.12 46.95
C PHE A 390 42.23 -28.21 45.98
N ARG A 391 42.59 -27.78 44.76
CA ARG A 391 43.98 -27.53 44.21
C ARG A 391 43.89 -27.25 42.68
N ALA A 392 44.34 -26.09 42.15
CA ALA A 392 45.72 -25.72 41.76
C ALA A 392 46.29 -26.66 40.68
N LYS A 393 46.93 -26.27 39.56
CA LYS A 393 47.80 -25.16 39.12
C LYS A 393 48.01 -25.40 37.59
N ALA A 394 48.54 -24.55 36.72
CA ALA A 394 49.33 -23.32 36.80
C ALA A 394 49.06 -22.48 35.55
#